data_AF-A0A448WJ99-F1
#
_entry.id   AF-A0A448WJ99-F1
#
_cell.length_a   1.000
_cell.length_b   1.000
_cell.length_c   1.000
_cell.angle_alpha   90.00
_cell.angle_beta   90.00
_cell.angle_gamma   90.00
#
_symmetry.space_group_name_H-M   'P 1'
#
loop_
_entity.id
_entity.type
_entity.pdbx_description
1 polymer ?
#
loop_
_entity_poly.entity_id
_entity_poly.type
_entity_poly.pdbx_seq_one_letter_code
_entity_poly.pdbx_strand_id
1 'polypeptide(L)'
;MLPRQRASLNEAIALRSKFSEHPEVRKILKRHHLPKSILQATKEKKETRAKERRKERNLRVFTKLDIPYVKEREKHTIGQFK
;
A
#
# COMPACT_ATOMS: atom_id res chain seq x y z
N MET A 1 -1.05 3.69 -39.58
CA MET A 1 -0.07 4.41 -38.74
C MET A 1 1.02 4.98 -39.62
N LEU A 2 1.37 6.24 -39.40
CA LEU A 2 2.48 6.88 -40.11
C LEU A 2 3.80 6.17 -39.74
N PRO A 3 4.80 6.09 -40.66
CA PRO A 3 6.08 5.44 -40.39
C PRO A 3 6.75 5.89 -39.08
N ARG A 4 6.68 7.19 -38.77
CA ARG A 4 7.20 7.77 -37.53
C ARG A 4 6.53 7.23 -36.27
N GLN A 5 5.21 7.03 -36.31
CA GLN A 5 4.47 6.47 -35.17
C GLN A 5 4.86 5.01 -34.94
N ARG A 6 5.06 4.24 -36.01
CA ARG A 6 5.53 2.85 -35.92
C ARG A 6 6.93 2.76 -35.32
N ALA A 7 7.85 3.61 -35.76
CA ALA A 7 9.21 3.66 -35.20
C ALA A 7 9.20 3.97 -33.69
N SER A 8 8.45 4.99 -33.28
CA SER A 8 8.31 5.37 -31.87
C SER A 8 7.72 4.24 -31.00
N LEU A 9 6.73 3.50 -31.52
CA LEU A 9 6.18 2.34 -30.81
C LEU A 9 7.20 1.21 -30.68
N ASN A 10 7.93 0.90 -31.76
CA ASN A 10 8.95 -0.15 -31.75
C ASN A 10 10.08 0.17 -30.76
N GLU A 11 10.53 1.42 -30.72
CA GLU A 11 11.51 1.91 -29.74
C GLU A 11 11.01 1.78 -28.31
N ALA A 12 9.76 2.18 -28.03
CA ALA A 12 9.16 2.06 -26.71
C ALA A 12 9.04 0.59 -26.24
N ILE A 13 8.70 -0.32 -27.15
CA ILE A 13 8.64 -1.77 -26.88
C ILE A 13 10.04 -2.31 -26.55
N ALA A 14 11.04 -1.97 -27.36
CA ALA A 14 12.43 -2.39 -27.14
C ALA A 14 12.97 -1.90 -25.78
N LEU A 15 12.70 -0.64 -25.42
CA LEU A 15 13.09 -0.07 -24.13
C LEU A 15 12.40 -0.79 -22.95
N ARG A 16 11.10 -1.06 -23.05
CA ARG A 16 10.38 -1.82 -22.01
C ARG A 16 10.96 -3.22 -21.82
N SER A 17 11.30 -3.90 -22.91
CA SER A 17 11.93 -5.23 -22.85
C SER A 17 13.30 -5.16 -22.18
N LYS A 18 14.16 -4.23 -22.62
CA LYS A 18 15.52 -4.04 -22.12
C LYS A 18 15.57 -3.72 -20.62
N PHE A 19 14.62 -2.93 -20.12
CA PHE A 19 14.61 -2.46 -18.73
C PHE A 19 13.55 -3.15 -17.84
N SER A 20 13.02 -4.28 -18.28
CA SER A 20 11.98 -5.04 -17.55
C SER A 20 12.42 -5.45 -16.13
N GLU A 21 13.67 -5.85 -15.96
CA GLU A 21 14.23 -6.31 -14.68
C GLU A 21 14.85 -5.18 -13.84
N HIS A 22 14.92 -3.95 -14.38
CA HIS A 22 15.61 -2.86 -13.71
C HIS A 22 14.87 -2.42 -12.43
N PRO A 23 15.53 -2.38 -11.26
CA PRO A 23 14.87 -2.13 -9.98
C PRO A 23 14.18 -0.76 -9.92
N GLU A 24 14.82 0.29 -10.45
CA GLU A 24 14.24 1.64 -10.46
C GLU A 24 13.01 1.74 -11.37
N VAL A 25 13.02 1.05 -12.53
CA VAL A 25 11.88 1.05 -13.45
C VAL A 25 10.69 0.32 -12.81
N ARG A 26 10.95 -0.80 -12.13
CA ARG A 26 9.94 -1.51 -11.34
C ARG A 26 9.38 -0.65 -10.21
N LYS A 27 10.21 0.16 -9.53
CA LYS A 27 9.74 1.11 -8.51
C LYS A 27 8.81 2.17 -9.09
N ILE A 28 9.15 2.73 -10.26
CA ILE A 28 8.31 3.72 -10.96
C ILE A 28 6.96 3.12 -11.34
N LEU A 29 6.95 1.91 -11.94
CA LEU A 29 5.72 1.22 -12.34
C LEU A 29 4.80 0.90 -11.16
N LYS A 30 5.38 0.53 -10.00
CA LYS A 30 4.62 0.27 -8.77
C LYS A 30 4.09 1.54 -8.11
N ARG A 31 4.69 2.70 -8.38
CA ARG A 31 4.26 3.95 -7.78
C ARG A 31 2.96 4.38 -8.45
N HIS A 32 1.86 4.25 -7.71
CA HIS A 32 0.60 4.81 -8.15
C HIS A 32 0.72 6.34 -8.22
N HIS A 33 0.42 6.93 -9.38
CA HIS A 33 0.35 8.38 -9.58
C HIS A 33 -0.94 8.96 -8.98
N LEU A 34 -1.19 8.71 -7.69
CA LEU A 34 -2.33 9.32 -7.01
C LEU A 34 -2.06 10.80 -6.74
N PRO A 35 -3.12 11.64 -6.77
CA PRO A 35 -3.06 12.98 -6.22
C PRO A 35 -2.52 13.00 -4.79
N LYS A 36 -1.77 14.05 -4.45
CA LYS A 36 -1.09 14.21 -3.16
C LYS A 36 -2.05 14.06 -1.97
N SER A 37 -3.27 14.58 -2.08
CA SER A 37 -4.30 14.50 -1.04
C SER A 37 -4.66 13.06 -0.69
N ILE A 38 -4.86 12.20 -1.69
CA ILE A 38 -5.20 10.79 -1.48
C ILE A 38 -4.00 10.04 -0.90
N LEU A 39 -2.79 10.29 -1.42
CA LEU A 39 -1.57 9.69 -0.88
C LEU A 39 -1.40 10.02 0.61
N GLN A 40 -1.63 11.28 0.99
CA GLN A 40 -1.53 11.75 2.36
C GLN A 40 -2.58 11.08 3.26
N ALA A 41 -3.85 11.06 2.85
CA ALA A 41 -4.92 10.42 3.61
C ALA A 41 -4.68 8.91 3.82
N THR A 42 -4.16 8.21 2.80
CA THR A 42 -3.81 6.78 2.94
C THR A 42 -2.66 6.55 3.92
N LYS A 43 -1.67 7.44 3.93
CA LYS A 43 -0.54 7.40 4.87
C LYS A 43 -1.02 7.62 6.31
N GLU A 44 -1.82 8.66 6.54
CA GLU A 44 -2.40 8.97 7.85
C GLU A 44 -3.22 7.81 8.40
N LYS A 45 -4.10 7.21 7.58
CA LYS A 45 -4.88 6.04 7.97
C LYS A 45 -4.00 4.85 8.38
N LYS A 46 -2.89 4.62 7.66
CA LYS A 46 -1.93 3.56 7.97
C LYS A 46 -1.21 3.82 9.29
N GLU A 47 -0.82 5.05 9.55
CA GLU A 47 -0.15 5.48 10.78
C GLU A 47 -1.08 5.34 12.00
N THR A 48 -2.32 5.79 11.90
CA THR A 48 -3.34 5.63 12.96
C THR A 48 -3.51 4.14 13.34
N ARG A 49 -3.71 3.26 12.36
CA ARG A 49 -3.84 1.81 12.60
C ARG A 49 -2.56 1.18 13.18
N ALA A 50 -1.38 1.68 12.82
CA ALA A 50 -0.13 1.19 13.37
C ALA A 50 0.03 1.60 14.84
N LYS A 51 -0.34 2.85 15.18
CA LYS A 51 -0.37 3.36 16.56
C LYS A 51 -1.31 2.54 17.44
N GLU A 52 -2.53 2.27 16.96
CA GLU A 52 -3.52 1.45 17.68
C GLU A 52 -3.02 0.03 17.93
N ARG A 53 -2.52 -0.65 16.89
CA ARG A 53 -1.94 -2.01 17.02
C ARG A 53 -0.77 -2.05 18.00
N ARG A 54 0.07 -1.02 18.01
CA ARG A 54 1.18 -0.91 18.98
C ARG A 54 0.65 -0.74 20.40
N LYS A 55 -0.37 0.11 20.61
CA LYS A 55 -0.99 0.32 21.92
C LYS A 55 -1.60 -0.97 22.46
N GLU A 56 -2.35 -1.70 21.64
CA GLU A 56 -2.96 -2.98 22.03
C GLU A 56 -1.91 -4.04 22.36
N ARG A 57 -0.86 -4.15 21.56
CA ARG A 57 0.27 -5.03 21.87
C ARG A 57 0.91 -4.64 23.21
N ASN A 58 1.17 -3.36 23.42
CA ASN A 58 1.79 -2.89 24.66
C ASN A 58 0.92 -3.18 25.87
N LEU A 59 -0.40 -2.99 25.76
CA LEU A 59 -1.33 -3.38 26.81
C LEU A 59 -1.21 -4.88 27.12
N ARG A 60 -1.23 -5.74 26.10
CA ARG A 60 -1.13 -7.19 26.31
C ARG A 60 0.21 -7.67 26.86
N VAL A 61 1.32 -7.02 26.48
CA VAL A 61 2.67 -7.46 26.86
C VAL A 61 3.09 -6.89 28.21
N PHE A 62 2.78 -5.63 28.48
CA PHE A 62 3.32 -4.90 29.64
C PHE A 62 2.32 -4.74 30.79
N THR A 63 1.04 -5.07 30.60
CA THR A 63 0.06 -5.11 31.70
C THR A 63 -0.15 -6.55 32.15
N LYS A 64 -0.54 -6.74 33.41
CA LYS A 64 -0.86 -8.06 33.98
C LYS A 64 -2.28 -8.56 33.60
N LEU A 65 -2.96 -7.87 32.67
CA LEU A 65 -4.32 -8.20 32.27
C LEU A 65 -4.30 -9.23 31.15
N ASP A 66 -5.08 -10.30 31.30
CA ASP A 66 -5.22 -11.34 30.27
C ASP A 66 -6.18 -10.87 29.16
N ILE A 67 -5.67 -10.03 28.27
CA ILE A 67 -6.46 -9.39 27.20
C ILE A 67 -6.35 -10.25 25.92
N PRO A 68 -7.47 -10.77 25.38
CA PRO A 68 -7.44 -11.59 24.18
C PRO A 68 -7.09 -10.78 22.93
N TYR A 69 -6.44 -11.43 21.95
CA TYR A 69 -6.18 -10.83 20.65
C TYR A 69 -7.40 -10.95 19.73
N VAL A 70 -8.03 -9.82 19.41
CA VAL A 70 -9.11 -9.76 18.43
C VAL A 70 -8.57 -9.26 17.09
N LYS A 71 -8.87 -9.96 15.99
CA LYS A 71 -8.43 -9.53 14.65
C LYS A 71 -9.18 -8.26 14.24
N GLU A 72 -8.51 -7.35 13.54
CA GLU A 72 -9.09 -6.04 13.15
C GLU A 72 -10.40 -6.17 12.34
N ARG A 73 -10.53 -7.24 11.54
CA ARG A 73 -11.73 -7.53 10.76
C ARG A 73 -12.95 -7.82 11.64
N GLU A 74 -12.73 -8.53 12.75
CA GLU A 74 -13.78 -8.93 13.70
C GLU A 74 -14.24 -7.74 14.58
N LYS A 75 -13.38 -6.74 14.77
CA LYS A 75 -13.73 -5.53 15.55
C LYS A 75 -14.87 -4.73 14.94
N HIS A 76 -14.96 -4.69 13.61
CA HIS A 76 -16.00 -3.93 12.91
C HIS A 76 -17.37 -4.64 12.92
N THR A 77 -17.38 -5.97 13.00
CA THR A 77 -18.63 -6.76 13.04
C THR A 77 -19.29 -6.74 14.42
N ILE A 78 -18.51 -6.68 15.50
CA ILE A 78 -19.05 -6.67 16.88
C ILE A 78 -19.92 -5.43 17.17
N GLY A 79 -19.67 -4.31 16.48
CA GLY A 79 -20.50 -3.10 16.61
C GLY A 79 -21.88 -3.18 15.93
N GLN A 80 -22.14 -4.19 15.09
CA GLN A 80 -23.44 -4.36 14.41
C GLN A 80 -24.42 -5.29 15.16
N PHE A 81 -23.94 -6.03 16.15
CA PHE A 81 -24.75 -7.01 16.91
C PHE A 81 -24.99 -6.58 18.36
N LYS A 82 -25.00 -5.27 18.64
CA LYS A 82 -25.23 -4.74 19.99
C LYS A 82 -26.33 -3.70 20.01
#